data_AF-A0A3D4Z3F7-F1
#
_entry.id   AF-A0A3D4Z3F7-F1
#
_cell.length_a   1.000
_cell.length_b   1.000
_cell.length_c   1.000
_cell.angle_alpha   90.00
_cell.angle_beta   90.00
_cell.angle_gamma   90.00
#
_symmetry.space_group_name_H-M   'P 1'
#
loop_
_entity.id
_entity.type
_entity.pdbx_description
1 polymer ?
#
loop_
_entity_poly.entity_id
_entity_poly.type
_entity_poly.pdbx_seq_one_letter_code
_entity_poly.pdbx_strand_id
1 'polypeptide(L)' 'SCDGCQLSLLDCEDELLAIAGQIEIAQFLEASRTKIKGPYDLSLVEGSVTTPQDAQRIRQVRAQSRYLVTIGACAT' A
#
# COMPACT_ATOMS: atom_id res chain seq x y z
N SER A 1 11.18 -2.76 6.60
CA SER A 1 10.94 -1.46 5.95
C SER A 1 10.85 -0.39 7.02
N CYS A 2 10.93 0.90 6.66
CA CYS A 2 10.98 2.04 7.60
C CYS A 2 9.73 2.93 7.56
N ASP A 3 8.65 2.51 6.90
CA ASP A 3 7.38 3.24 6.73
C ASP A 3 7.50 4.59 5.98
N GLY A 4 8.68 4.91 5.46
CA GLY A 4 8.98 6.21 4.89
C GLY A 4 8.15 6.57 3.65
N CYS A 5 7.91 5.63 2.71
CA CYS A 5 7.13 5.95 1.52
C CYS A 5 5.63 6.04 1.83
N GLN A 6 5.15 5.28 2.81
CA GLN A 6 3.80 5.42 3.35
C GLN A 6 3.59 6.79 4.00
N LEU A 7 4.54 7.26 4.81
CA LEU A 7 4.47 8.59 5.44
C LEU A 7 4.56 9.71 4.40
N SER A 8 5.47 9.61 3.42
CA SER A 8 5.55 10.59 2.34
C SER A 8 4.27 10.69 1.49
N LEU A 9 3.49 9.60 1.41
CA LEU A 9 2.17 9.65 0.78
C LEU A 9 1.19 10.52 1.59
N LEU A 10 1.28 10.49 2.93
CA LEU A 10 0.48 11.33 3.82
C LEU A 10 0.90 12.81 3.79
N ASP A 11 2.18 13.07 3.55
CA ASP A 11 2.73 14.43 3.41
C ASP A 11 2.27 15.16 2.13
N CYS A 12 1.52 14.47 1.25
CA CYS A 12 0.94 15.06 0.04
C CYS A 12 -0.36 15.86 0.30
N GLU A 13 -0.67 16.18 1.56
CA GLU A 13 -1.71 17.12 2.02
C GLU A 13 -2.92 17.30 1.07
N ASP A 14 -3.01 18.42 0.35
CA ASP A 14 -4.13 18.79 -0.51
C ASP A 14 -4.27 17.84 -1.71
N GLU A 15 -3.16 17.37 -2.29
CA GLU A 15 -3.16 16.41 -3.38
C GLU A 15 -3.72 15.04 -2.93
N LEU A 16 -3.38 14.60 -1.72
CA LEU A 16 -3.94 13.37 -1.16
C LEU A 16 -5.45 13.52 -0.92
N LEU A 17 -5.88 14.66 -0.37
CA LEU A 17 -7.30 14.98 -0.16
C LEU A 17 -8.11 14.95 -1.47
N ALA A 18 -7.55 15.48 -2.56
CA ALA A 18 -8.19 15.48 -3.87
C ALA A 18 -8.48 14.06 -4.40
N ILE A 19 -7.65 13.08 -4.01
CA ILE A 19 -7.78 11.68 -4.42
C ILE A 19 -8.58 10.88 -3.39
N ALA A 20 -8.47 11.19 -2.10
CA ALA A 20 -9.12 10.44 -1.01
C ALA A 20 -10.65 10.42 -1.14
N GLY A 21 -11.26 11.45 -1.74
CA GLY A 21 -12.70 11.46 -2.04
C GLY A 21 -13.12 10.58 -3.23
N GLN A 22 -12.18 10.05 -3.99
CA GLN A 22 -12.41 9.25 -5.20
C GLN A 22 -12.05 7.77 -5.02
N ILE A 23 -11.43 7.42 -3.89
CA ILE A 23 -11.00 6.06 -3.59
C ILE A 23 -11.53 5.61 -2.24
N GLU A 24 -11.72 4.30 -2.08
CA GLU A 24 -11.99 3.69 -0.79
C GLU A 24 -10.69 3.10 -0.23
N ILE A 25 -10.23 3.63 0.91
CA ILE A 25 -9.02 3.13 1.57
C ILE A 25 -9.35 1.80 2.26
N ALA A 26 -9.04 0.69 1.58
CA ALA A 26 -9.36 -0.64 2.07
C ALA A 26 -8.45 -1.10 3.23
N GLN A 27 -7.14 -0.78 3.18
CA GLN A 27 -6.20 -1.11 4.25
C GLN A 27 -4.96 -0.21 4.19
N PHE A 28 -4.85 0.73 5.14
CA PHE A 28 -3.69 1.60 5.30
C PHE A 28 -3.54 2.01 6.77
N LEU A 29 -2.62 1.36 7.50
CA LEU A 29 -2.56 1.47 8.96
C LEU A 29 -2.15 2.85 9.47
N GLU A 30 -1.34 3.58 8.70
CA GLU A 30 -0.92 4.94 9.06
C GLU A 30 -2.08 5.96 8.96
N ALA A 31 -3.08 5.69 8.10
CA ALA A 31 -4.22 6.58 7.88
C ALA A 31 -5.52 6.11 8.57
N SER A 32 -5.68 4.80 8.79
CA SER A 32 -6.96 4.23 9.19
C SER A 32 -6.83 2.88 9.91
N ARG A 33 -7.77 2.62 10.82
CA ARG A 33 -7.97 1.30 11.44
C ARG A 33 -8.92 0.40 10.65
N THR A 34 -9.60 0.96 9.65
CA THR A 34 -10.54 0.22 8.79
C THR A 34 -9.80 -0.83 7.98
N LYS A 35 -10.39 -2.02 7.90
CA LYS A 35 -9.92 -3.12 7.05
C LYS A 35 -11.10 -3.65 6.25
N ILE A 36 -11.03 -3.45 4.95
CA ILE A 36 -11.99 -3.94 3.98
C ILE A 36 -11.35 -5.15 3.30
N LYS A 37 -12.11 -6.24 3.16
CA LYS A 37 -11.61 -7.43 2.48
C LYS A 37 -11.60 -7.20 0.97
N GLY A 38 -10.54 -7.67 0.31
CA GLY A 38 -10.41 -7.61 -1.14
C GLY A 38 -11.39 -8.54 -1.90
N PRO A 39 -11.24 -8.63 -3.24
CA PRO A 39 -10.09 -8.17 -4.02
C PRO A 39 -9.98 -6.64 -4.12
N TYR A 40 -8.75 -6.14 -4.28
CA TYR A 40 -8.42 -4.72 -4.37
C TYR A 40 -8.17 -4.32 -5.84
N ASP A 41 -8.65 -3.14 -6.23
CA ASP A 41 -8.33 -2.60 -7.56
C ASP A 41 -6.86 -2.19 -7.68
N LEU A 42 -6.31 -1.57 -6.63
CA LEU A 42 -4.91 -1.12 -6.57
C LEU A 42 -4.30 -1.44 -5.22
N SER A 43 -3.05 -1.87 -5.22
CA SER A 43 -2.22 -1.99 -4.03
C SER A 43 -0.87 -1.33 -4.27
N LEU A 44 -0.53 -0.36 -3.42
CA LEU A 44 0.78 0.27 -3.36
C LEU A 44 1.63 -0.48 -2.33
N VAL A 45 2.82 -0.92 -2.73
CA VAL A 45 3.69 -1.75 -1.89
C VAL A 45 5.04 -1.08 -1.72
N GLU A 46 5.44 -0.85 -0.47
CA GLU A 46 6.80 -0.42 -0.14
C GLU A 46 7.61 -1.55 0.52
N GLY A 47 8.92 -1.32 0.65
CA GLY A 47 9.82 -2.20 1.37
C GLY A 47 10.38 -3.37 0.54
N SER A 48 11.41 -4.00 1.08
CA SER A 48 12.11 -5.12 0.43
C SER A 48 11.61 -6.48 0.92
N VAL A 49 11.67 -7.49 0.05
CA VAL A 49 11.42 -8.89 0.40
C VAL A 49 12.71 -9.51 0.91
N THR A 50 12.90 -9.55 2.23
CA THR A 50 14.14 -10.07 2.83
C THR A 50 13.95 -11.41 3.53
N THR A 51 12.69 -11.82 3.78
CA THR A 51 12.35 -13.09 4.44
C THR A 51 11.39 -13.95 3.61
N PRO A 52 11.34 -15.28 3.85
CA PRO A 52 10.32 -16.15 3.24
C PRO A 52 8.88 -15.71 3.55
N GLN A 53 8.65 -15.15 4.73
CA GLN A 53 7.35 -14.63 5.16
C GLN A 53 6.93 -13.41 4.33
N ASP A 54 7.87 -12.52 3.99
CA ASP A 54 7.62 -11.39 3.09
C ASP A 54 7.25 -11.89 1.69
N ALA A 55 7.98 -12.90 1.19
CA ALA A 55 7.72 -13.51 -0.11
C ALA A 55 6.32 -14.17 -0.17
N GLN A 56 5.87 -14.78 0.92
CA GLN A 56 4.52 -15.32 1.02
C GLN A 56 3.48 -14.19 1.06
N ARG A 57 3.71 -13.16 1.86
CA ARG A 57 2.80 -12.02 2.02
C ARG A 57 2.62 -11.27 0.70
N ILE A 58 3.69 -10.96 -0.04
CA ILE A 58 3.59 -10.23 -1.31
C ILE A 58 2.84 -11.04 -2.38
N ARG A 59 2.98 -12.38 -2.39
CA ARG A 59 2.18 -13.24 -3.28
C ARG A 59 0.69 -13.20 -2.95
N GLN A 60 0.35 -13.18 -1.66
CA GLN A 60 -1.05 -13.04 -1.23
C GLN A 60 -1.63 -11.70 -1.65
N VAL A 61 -0.88 -10.60 -1.47
CA VAL A 61 -1.28 -9.27 -1.95
C VAL A 61 -1.46 -9.31 -3.47
N ARG A 62 -0.47 -9.78 -4.23
CA ARG A 62 -0.53 -9.89 -5.70
C ARG A 62 -1.75 -10.70 -6.19
N ALA A 63 -2.13 -11.76 -5.49
CA ALA A 63 -3.29 -12.58 -5.83
C ALA A 63 -4.63 -11.87 -5.56
N GLN A 64 -4.65 -10.90 -4.65
CA GLN A 64 -5.84 -10.11 -4.31
C GLN A 64 -5.91 -8.78 -5.04
N SER A 65 -4.84 -8.34 -5.72
CA SER A 65 -4.78 -7.05 -6.38
C SER A 65 -4.94 -7.17 -7.90
N ARG A 66 -5.81 -6.34 -8.48
CA ARG A 66 -5.86 -6.13 -9.94
C ARG A 66 -4.58 -5.45 -10.41
N TYR A 67 -4.21 -4.32 -9.80
CA TYR A 67 -2.93 -3.65 -9.99
C TYR A 67 -2.09 -3.69 -8.71
N LEU A 68 -0.81 -4.02 -8.85
CA LEU A 68 0.18 -3.94 -7.78
C LEU A 68 1.32 -3.06 -8.28
N VAL A 69 1.56 -1.96 -7.57
CA VAL A 69 2.59 -0.98 -7.89
C VAL A 69 3.53 -0.88 -6.71
N THR A 70 4.83 -0.99 -6.96
CA THR A 70 5.84 -0.77 -5.94
C THR A 70 6.10 0.73 -5.80
N ILE A 71 6.33 1.17 -4.56
CA ILE A 71 6.71 2.55 -4.26
C ILE A 71 8.00 2.55 -3.46
N GLY A 72 8.86 3.52 -3.76
CA GLY A 72 10.15 3.67 -3.09
C GLY A 72 11.27 2.80 -3.65
N ALA A 73 12.50 3.21 -3.36
CA ALA A 73 13.71 2.56 -3.85
C ALA A 73 13.89 1.13 -3.32
N CYS A 74 13.39 0.83 -2.11
CA CYS A 74 13.55 -0.49 -1.48
C CYS A 74 12.71 -1.59 -2.14
N ALA A 75 11.62 -1.22 -2.83
CA ALA A 75 10.67 -2.15 -3.43
C ALA A 75 10.86 -2.36 -4.94
N THR A 76 11.83 -1.66 -5.55
CA THR A 76 12.19 -1.75 -6.97
C THR A 76 13.31 -2.78 -7.15
#